data_AF-A0A372ZX12-F1
#
_entry.id   AF-A0A372ZX12-F1
#
_cell.length_a   1.000
_cell.length_b   1.000
_cell.length_c   1.000
_cell.angle_alpha   90.00
_cell.angle_beta   90.00
_cell.angle_gamma   90.00
#
_symmetry.space_group_name_H-M   'P 1'
#
loop_
_entity.id
_entity.type
_entity.pdbx_description
1 polymer ?
#
loop_
_entity_poly.entity_id
_entity_poly.type
_entity_poly.pdbx_seq_one_letter_code
_entity_poly.pdbx_strand_id
1 'polypeptide(L)'
;MQPCDVGRIVNLAQPPSEGRRMTPDGLRELLCRAEGESHDFKLKLHDTSSPQGKVSLVCDVLSMANTPRDGDAHIVFGVKELGNGSINRVGVDHVPDDADWQQILGSAVESPPRFSLEPVQLDGLLYAVLTVPPERRGPYLVRPEWRSKFKEVGSGTLVPGVIYYRRGSSNTPAGGDAIRWIVHWIASGVVEPMRGGAASREGGWERFLNRVHGFADSRHYLLISPRMEAGQVKDLKGLAVPSWSAVLDLDPDSENGGLMGSLEEEIQRENSLYRVVPQDPAMALGGRRSVQWIFAKGLASEPGSVGSLSFRQWSAQFSKNLGRHLAQLAAALAPAPVTCVILGYSDAEAPVFQAILAELSGSVGEALDVLIATDDPPVYQQLAGMFEASIVHISVNELCAGLVHLQPQSAHLEHERMLPSLSGAPVALDPADVPWIEEELEVLYLDSPSEDSDADSGDFLAGSEISWYALNRRRDIDRVKTSQLSTKVVRELDSGGSAVRVNLYHTPGAGGTTVARRVLWDLHTVYPCVVLRGNPSAQYAGNRWADSSRRCVSCFRILLWPITTGRRACHPSYLARSSGSLRLSR
;
A
#
# COMPACT_ATOMS: atom_id res chain seq x y z
N MET A 1 -0.33 -44.12 29.07
CA MET A 1 -0.91 -42.78 28.82
C MET A 1 0.17 -41.76 29.12
N GLN A 2 0.56 -40.95 28.12
CA GLN A 2 1.50 -39.83 28.26
C GLN A 2 0.92 -38.72 29.14
N PRO A 3 1.79 -37.83 29.63
CA PRO A 3 1.72 -36.46 29.13
C PRO A 3 3.06 -35.91 28.65
N CYS A 4 2.96 -34.99 27.70
CA CYS A 4 4.01 -34.19 27.08
C CYS A 4 4.57 -33.15 28.05
N ASP A 5 5.88 -32.93 28.03
CA ASP A 5 6.53 -31.81 28.70
C ASP A 5 7.43 -31.04 27.73
N VAL A 6 7.29 -29.72 27.75
CA VAL A 6 7.77 -28.76 26.74
C VAL A 6 9.18 -28.32 27.12
N GLY A 7 10.18 -28.83 26.41
CA GLY A 7 11.58 -28.46 26.59
C GLY A 7 11.93 -27.12 25.92
N ARG A 8 12.25 -26.11 26.74
CA ARG A 8 12.96 -24.88 26.34
C ARG A 8 14.29 -25.22 25.66
N ILE A 9 14.45 -24.86 24.39
CA ILE A 9 15.75 -24.82 23.73
C ILE A 9 16.37 -23.45 24.02
N VAL A 10 17.40 -23.47 24.87
CA VAL A 10 18.30 -22.33 25.08
C VAL A 10 19.29 -22.35 23.93
N ASN A 11 19.23 -21.34 23.05
CA ASN A 11 20.20 -21.17 21.97
C ASN A 11 21.56 -20.80 22.58
N LEU A 12 22.48 -21.76 22.60
CA LEU A 12 23.88 -21.54 22.94
C LEU A 12 24.55 -20.79 21.78
N ALA A 13 25.03 -19.59 22.05
CA ALA A 13 25.86 -18.81 21.12
C ALA A 13 27.09 -19.63 20.70
N GLN A 14 27.26 -19.81 19.38
CA GLN A 14 28.47 -20.41 18.83
C GLN A 14 29.63 -19.39 18.84
N PRO A 15 30.88 -19.83 19.04
CA PRO A 15 32.05 -18.95 19.06
C PRO A 15 32.39 -18.42 17.64
N PRO A 16 33.14 -17.31 17.53
CA PRO A 16 33.41 -16.65 16.24
C PRO A 16 34.28 -17.53 15.32
N SER A 17 33.81 -17.73 14.09
CA SER A 17 34.45 -18.61 13.09
C SER A 17 35.63 -17.92 12.40
N GLU A 18 36.85 -18.44 12.58
CA GLU A 18 37.95 -18.19 11.65
C GLU A 18 37.65 -18.86 10.29
N GLY A 19 37.66 -18.07 9.21
CA GLY A 19 37.97 -18.53 7.85
C GLY A 19 36.95 -19.42 7.13
N ARG A 20 35.64 -19.10 7.18
CA ARG A 20 34.66 -19.80 6.34
C ARG A 20 34.67 -19.23 4.92
N ARG A 21 35.27 -19.96 3.96
CA ARG A 21 35.15 -19.61 2.53
C ARG A 21 33.68 -19.56 2.10
N MET A 22 33.36 -18.66 1.17
CA MET A 22 32.01 -18.55 0.63
C MET A 22 31.66 -19.81 -0.16
N THR A 23 30.59 -20.49 0.24
CA THR A 23 30.11 -21.70 -0.45
C THR A 23 29.05 -21.35 -1.49
N PRO A 24 28.83 -22.18 -2.53
CA PRO A 24 27.76 -21.94 -3.50
C PRO A 24 26.37 -21.82 -2.84
N ASP A 25 26.09 -22.61 -1.80
CA ASP A 25 24.83 -22.52 -1.05
C ASP A 25 24.74 -21.23 -0.24
N GLY A 26 25.83 -20.81 0.39
CA GLY A 26 25.92 -19.51 1.06
C GLY A 26 25.73 -18.33 0.08
N LEU A 27 26.27 -18.43 -1.13
CA LEU A 27 26.02 -17.45 -2.18
C LEU A 27 24.55 -17.46 -2.61
N ARG A 28 23.92 -18.64 -2.74
CA ARG A 28 22.49 -18.75 -3.06
C ARG A 28 21.62 -18.07 -2.00
N GLU A 29 21.97 -18.21 -0.72
CA GLU A 29 21.30 -17.50 0.37
C GLU A 29 21.51 -15.99 0.29
N LEU A 30 22.74 -15.52 -0.01
CA LEU A 30 23.04 -14.10 -0.17
C LEU A 30 22.24 -13.48 -1.32
N LEU A 31 22.13 -14.17 -2.47
CA LEU A 31 21.36 -13.70 -3.63
C LEU A 31 19.84 -13.56 -3.37
N CYS A 32 19.33 -14.11 -2.27
CA CYS A 32 17.94 -13.94 -1.84
C CYS A 32 17.74 -12.75 -0.87
N ARG A 33 18.82 -12.11 -0.41
CA ARG A 33 18.77 -10.96 0.51
C ARG A 33 18.74 -9.65 -0.28
N ALA A 34 18.01 -8.67 0.25
CA ALA A 34 18.08 -7.30 -0.25
C ALA A 34 19.41 -6.63 0.11
N GLU A 35 19.79 -5.60 -0.65
CA GLU A 35 20.91 -4.74 -0.25
C GLU A 35 20.64 -4.05 1.08
N GLY A 36 21.71 -3.74 1.80
CA GLY A 36 21.62 -3.06 3.07
C GLY A 36 22.99 -2.82 3.69
N GLU A 37 23.02 -2.76 5.01
CA GLU A 37 24.22 -2.34 5.75
C GLU A 37 25.37 -3.34 5.71
N SER A 38 25.07 -4.62 5.46
CA SER A 38 26.05 -5.71 5.39
C SER A 38 26.02 -6.46 4.05
N HIS A 39 25.23 -6.00 3.08
CA HIS A 39 25.08 -6.66 1.79
C HIS A 39 24.94 -5.66 0.65
N ASP A 40 25.62 -5.90 -0.47
CA ASP A 40 25.65 -5.01 -1.65
C ASP A 40 25.81 -5.84 -2.93
N PHE A 41 25.13 -5.46 -4.01
CA PHE A 41 25.28 -6.04 -5.33
C PHE A 41 25.99 -5.07 -6.27
N LYS A 42 26.94 -5.60 -7.05
CA LYS A 42 27.59 -4.82 -8.10
C LYS A 42 27.64 -5.61 -9.39
N LEU A 43 27.35 -4.95 -10.51
CA LEU A 43 27.40 -5.62 -11.81
C LEU A 43 28.82 -5.97 -12.23
N LYS A 44 29.78 -5.08 -11.96
CA LYS A 44 31.19 -5.23 -12.37
C LYS A 44 32.12 -5.03 -11.19
N LEU A 45 33.26 -5.72 -11.23
CA LEU A 45 34.40 -5.47 -10.34
C LEU A 45 34.86 -4.01 -10.43
N HIS A 46 35.47 -3.51 -9.35
CA HIS A 46 36.09 -2.20 -9.37
C HIS A 46 37.23 -2.16 -10.40
N ASP A 47 37.21 -1.15 -11.26
CA ASP A 47 38.33 -0.87 -12.17
C ASP A 47 39.49 -0.25 -11.39
N THR A 48 40.32 -1.11 -10.79
CA THR A 48 41.50 -0.73 -10.02
C THR A 48 42.64 -0.17 -10.87
N SER A 49 42.52 -0.15 -12.20
CA SER A 49 43.45 0.60 -13.06
C SER A 49 43.15 2.10 -13.01
N SER A 50 41.88 2.46 -12.78
CA SER A 50 41.43 3.85 -12.70
C SER A 50 41.54 4.43 -11.28
N PRO A 51 41.84 5.74 -11.15
CA PRO A 51 41.69 6.48 -9.90
C PRO A 51 40.34 6.30 -9.21
N GLN A 52 39.27 6.38 -9.98
CA GLN A 52 37.88 6.30 -9.51
C GLN A 52 37.59 4.94 -8.91
N GLY A 53 37.95 3.85 -9.60
CA GLY A 53 37.70 2.49 -9.11
C GLY A 53 38.49 2.17 -7.84
N LYS A 54 39.72 2.69 -7.70
CA LYS A 54 40.47 2.59 -6.43
C LYS A 54 39.74 3.29 -5.27
N VAL A 55 39.21 4.48 -5.50
CA VAL A 55 38.44 5.24 -4.50
C VAL A 55 37.16 4.50 -4.13
N SER A 56 36.41 3.98 -5.12
CA SER A 56 35.18 3.21 -4.89
C SER A 56 35.45 1.97 -4.04
N LEU A 57 36.47 1.19 -4.39
CA LEU A 57 36.88 0.01 -3.62
C LEU A 57 37.17 0.35 -2.16
N VAL A 58 38.01 1.37 -1.92
CA VAL A 58 38.36 1.79 -0.56
C VAL A 58 37.11 2.26 0.19
N CYS A 59 36.22 3.00 -0.45
CA CYS A 59 35.00 3.53 0.17
C CYS A 59 34.06 2.40 0.60
N ASP A 60 33.82 1.43 -0.29
CA ASP A 60 32.96 0.28 -0.03
C ASP A 60 33.50 -0.58 1.13
N VAL A 61 34.79 -0.93 1.09
CA VAL A 61 35.41 -1.75 2.15
C VAL A 61 35.44 -1.03 3.49
N LEU A 62 35.82 0.26 3.52
CA LEU A 62 35.84 1.03 4.76
C LEU A 62 34.45 1.22 5.36
N SER A 63 33.44 1.46 4.52
CA SER A 63 32.06 1.61 4.98
C SER A 63 31.56 0.31 5.62
N MET A 64 31.80 -0.84 5.00
CA MET A 64 31.45 -2.16 5.56
C MET A 64 32.24 -2.51 6.83
N ALA A 65 33.51 -2.09 6.91
CA ALA A 65 34.37 -2.36 8.06
C ALA A 65 34.04 -1.49 9.29
N ASN A 66 33.56 -0.27 9.07
CA ASN A 66 33.20 0.67 10.14
C ASN A 66 31.75 0.52 10.62
N THR A 67 30.92 -0.28 9.95
CA THR A 67 29.49 -0.41 10.32
C THR A 67 29.31 -1.46 11.42
N PRO A 68 28.74 -1.11 12.58
CA PRO A 68 28.44 -2.04 13.66
C PRO A 68 27.55 -3.20 13.23
N ARG A 69 28.04 -4.43 13.44
CA ARG A 69 27.36 -5.69 13.06
C ARG A 69 27.95 -6.89 13.80
N ASP A 70 27.20 -8.00 13.79
CA ASP A 70 27.58 -9.27 14.44
C ASP A 70 28.16 -10.32 13.47
N GLY A 71 27.88 -10.20 12.18
CA GLY A 71 28.29 -11.16 11.15
C GLY A 71 29.03 -10.49 10.00
N ASP A 72 29.58 -11.29 9.09
CA ASP A 72 30.32 -10.83 7.91
C ASP A 72 29.47 -9.92 7.00
N ALA A 73 30.13 -8.98 6.33
CA ALA A 73 29.52 -8.15 5.30
C ALA A 73 30.02 -8.58 3.91
N HIS A 74 29.14 -8.55 2.91
CA HIS A 74 29.44 -9.08 1.58
C HIS A 74 29.09 -8.12 0.45
N ILE A 75 29.96 -8.03 -0.54
CA ILE A 75 29.67 -7.42 -1.85
C ILE A 75 29.73 -8.53 -2.89
N VAL A 76 28.63 -8.74 -3.61
CA VAL A 76 28.53 -9.78 -4.65
C VAL A 76 28.60 -9.12 -6.02
N PHE A 77 29.67 -9.44 -6.75
CA PHE A 77 29.92 -8.96 -8.10
C PHE A 77 29.34 -9.89 -9.16
N GLY A 78 28.82 -9.34 -10.26
CA GLY A 78 28.14 -10.09 -11.33
C GLY A 78 26.62 -10.10 -11.20
N VAL A 79 26.06 -9.16 -10.44
CA VAL A 79 24.62 -9.02 -10.20
C VAL A 79 24.18 -7.62 -10.58
N LYS A 80 23.12 -7.51 -11.38
CA LYS A 80 22.47 -6.23 -11.69
C LYS A 80 21.14 -6.16 -10.96
N GLU A 81 21.00 -5.21 -10.04
CA GLU A 81 19.70 -4.92 -9.41
C GLU A 81 18.76 -4.21 -10.41
N LEU A 82 17.49 -4.64 -10.45
CA LEU A 82 16.49 -4.13 -11.40
C LEU A 82 15.55 -3.08 -10.78
N GLY A 83 15.84 -2.58 -9.57
CA GLY A 83 15.12 -1.49 -8.92
C GLY A 83 13.78 -1.87 -8.26
N ASN A 84 13.36 -3.13 -8.39
CA ASN A 84 12.14 -3.71 -7.79
C ASN A 84 12.48 -4.81 -6.75
N GLY A 85 13.72 -4.83 -6.23
CA GLY A 85 14.23 -5.91 -5.37
C GLY A 85 14.55 -7.23 -6.09
N SER A 86 14.26 -7.35 -7.39
CA SER A 86 14.69 -8.48 -8.20
C SER A 86 16.09 -8.25 -8.77
N ILE A 87 16.85 -9.34 -8.90
CA ILE A 87 18.22 -9.33 -9.38
C ILE A 87 18.33 -10.03 -10.73
N ASN A 88 19.13 -9.46 -11.63
CA ASN A 88 19.59 -10.15 -12.82
C ASN A 88 20.98 -10.74 -12.59
N ARG A 89 21.11 -12.04 -12.82
CA ARG A 89 22.32 -12.84 -12.60
C ARG A 89 23.15 -12.84 -13.88
N VAL A 90 24.25 -12.09 -13.89
CA VAL A 90 25.09 -11.89 -15.08
C VAL A 90 26.41 -12.67 -14.97
N GLY A 91 26.99 -12.70 -13.78
CA GLY A 91 28.34 -13.21 -13.56
C GLY A 91 29.44 -12.21 -13.95
N VAL A 92 30.69 -12.58 -13.68
CA VAL A 92 31.91 -11.86 -14.06
C VAL A 92 32.82 -12.74 -14.91
N ASP A 93 33.62 -12.13 -15.78
CA ASP A 93 34.50 -12.87 -16.70
C ASP A 93 35.69 -13.53 -15.99
N HIS A 94 36.26 -12.84 -15.01
CA HIS A 94 37.36 -13.32 -14.19
C HIS A 94 37.32 -12.65 -12.82
N VAL A 95 37.96 -13.26 -11.83
CA VAL A 95 38.13 -12.70 -10.49
C VAL A 95 39.63 -12.46 -10.28
N PRO A 96 40.08 -11.22 -9.99
CA PRO A 96 41.48 -10.93 -9.75
C PRO A 96 41.95 -11.52 -8.41
N ASP A 97 43.27 -11.65 -8.26
CA ASP A 97 43.86 -11.97 -6.96
C ASP A 97 43.57 -10.84 -5.97
N ASP A 98 43.15 -11.21 -4.76
CA ASP A 98 42.77 -10.23 -3.74
C ASP A 98 43.97 -9.45 -3.20
N ALA A 99 45.19 -9.97 -3.39
CA ALA A 99 46.44 -9.33 -2.99
C ALA A 99 46.61 -7.91 -3.57
N ASP A 100 46.21 -7.69 -4.83
CA ASP A 100 46.28 -6.38 -5.48
C ASP A 100 45.34 -5.37 -4.80
N TRP A 101 44.14 -5.82 -4.44
CA TRP A 101 43.14 -4.99 -3.77
C TRP A 101 43.56 -4.72 -2.32
N GLN A 102 44.16 -5.70 -1.64
CA GLN A 102 44.73 -5.54 -0.31
C GLN A 102 45.89 -4.52 -0.32
N GLN A 103 46.75 -4.53 -1.35
CA GLN A 103 47.80 -3.54 -1.52
C GLN A 103 47.25 -2.12 -1.72
N ILE A 104 46.17 -1.98 -2.51
CA ILE A 104 45.47 -0.69 -2.69
C ILE A 104 44.95 -0.18 -1.34
N LEU A 105 44.27 -1.03 -0.57
CA LEU A 105 43.73 -0.66 0.73
C LEU A 105 44.84 -0.31 1.74
N GLY A 106 45.93 -1.08 1.76
CA GLY A 106 47.11 -0.81 2.60
C GLY A 106 47.83 0.49 2.23
N SER A 107 47.73 0.94 0.97
CA SER A 107 48.23 2.25 0.57
C SER A 107 47.36 3.41 1.07
N ALA A 108 46.07 3.15 1.35
CA ALA A 108 45.06 4.15 1.71
C ALA A 108 44.83 4.27 3.22
N VAL A 109 45.08 3.20 3.97
CA VAL A 109 44.73 3.07 5.40
C VAL A 109 45.94 2.58 6.17
N GLU A 110 46.13 3.07 7.40
CA GLU A 110 47.32 2.71 8.19
C GLU A 110 47.31 1.31 8.75
N SER A 111 46.17 0.90 9.29
CA SER A 111 45.90 -0.48 9.69
C SER A 111 44.65 -0.93 8.93
N PRO A 112 44.78 -1.44 7.69
CA PRO A 112 43.63 -1.75 6.86
C PRO A 112 42.78 -2.88 7.48
N PRO A 113 41.45 -2.83 7.32
CA PRO A 113 40.60 -3.95 7.70
C PRO A 113 40.92 -5.18 6.85
N ARG A 114 40.72 -6.38 7.41
CA ARG A 114 40.78 -7.60 6.60
C ARG A 114 39.56 -7.69 5.69
N PHE A 115 39.80 -8.16 4.47
CA PHE A 115 38.75 -8.63 3.58
C PHE A 115 39.34 -9.72 2.69
N SER A 116 38.48 -10.54 2.09
CA SER A 116 38.86 -11.49 1.04
C SER A 116 38.02 -11.24 -0.21
N LEU A 117 38.56 -11.58 -1.38
CA LEU A 117 37.80 -11.63 -2.64
C LEU A 117 37.90 -13.05 -3.20
N GLU A 118 36.78 -13.76 -3.23
CA GLU A 118 36.76 -15.17 -3.61
C GLU A 118 35.93 -15.41 -4.89
N PRO A 119 36.41 -16.23 -5.83
CA PRO A 119 35.60 -16.71 -6.94
C PRO A 119 34.64 -17.81 -6.48
N VAL A 120 33.36 -17.66 -6.79
CA VAL A 120 32.32 -18.65 -6.47
C VAL A 120 31.52 -18.97 -7.73
N GLN A 121 31.43 -20.26 -8.07
CA GLN A 121 30.67 -20.74 -9.22
C GLN A 121 29.29 -21.22 -8.78
N LEU A 122 28.23 -20.68 -9.39
CA LEU A 122 26.83 -21.00 -9.08
C LEU A 122 26.00 -20.99 -10.37
N ASP A 123 25.24 -22.04 -10.61
CA ASP A 123 24.35 -22.19 -11.78
C ASP A 123 25.04 -21.91 -13.13
N GLY A 124 26.31 -22.26 -13.25
CA GLY A 124 27.12 -22.05 -14.46
C GLY A 124 27.70 -20.64 -14.63
N LEU A 125 27.40 -19.72 -13.72
CA LEU A 125 27.94 -18.35 -13.69
C LEU A 125 29.05 -18.24 -12.65
N LEU A 126 30.06 -17.41 -12.94
CA LEU A 126 31.13 -17.07 -12.01
C LEU A 126 30.80 -15.75 -11.31
N TYR A 127 30.87 -15.73 -9.98
CA TYR A 127 30.70 -14.54 -9.16
C TYR A 127 32.00 -14.23 -8.42
N ALA A 128 32.23 -12.95 -8.14
CA ALA A 128 33.25 -12.53 -7.18
C ALA A 128 32.54 -12.12 -5.89
N VAL A 129 32.95 -12.67 -4.75
CA VAL A 129 32.36 -12.32 -3.45
C VAL A 129 33.43 -11.70 -2.58
N LEU A 130 33.27 -10.41 -2.30
CA LEU A 130 34.11 -9.69 -1.35
C LEU A 130 33.50 -9.82 0.03
N THR A 131 34.27 -10.32 0.99
CA THR A 131 33.82 -10.52 2.38
C THR A 131 34.64 -9.68 3.34
N VAL A 132 33.98 -8.88 4.18
CA VAL A 132 34.58 -8.08 5.24
C VAL A 132 34.14 -8.63 6.61
N PRO A 133 35.05 -9.24 7.40
CA PRO A 133 34.72 -9.72 8.74
C PRO A 133 34.42 -8.59 9.74
N PRO A 134 33.66 -8.83 10.83
CA PRO A 134 33.30 -7.81 11.83
C PRO A 134 34.50 -7.52 12.76
N GLU A 135 35.54 -6.90 12.21
CA GLU A 135 36.75 -6.59 12.97
C GLU A 135 36.60 -5.35 13.85
N ARG A 136 36.87 -5.50 15.14
CA ARG A 136 36.79 -4.42 16.13
C ARG A 136 38.10 -3.65 16.30
N ARG A 137 38.87 -3.47 15.22
CA ARG A 137 40.20 -2.82 15.23
C ARG A 137 40.19 -1.37 14.70
N GLY A 138 39.05 -0.91 14.20
CA GLY A 138 38.88 0.45 13.67
C GLY A 138 38.72 1.52 14.76
N PRO A 139 38.08 2.68 14.46
CA PRO A 139 37.48 3.01 13.17
C PRO A 139 38.56 3.24 12.12
N TYR A 140 38.31 2.75 10.91
CA TYR A 140 39.23 2.83 9.79
C TYR A 140 39.02 4.14 9.04
N LEU A 141 40.11 4.87 8.81
CA LEU A 141 40.11 6.17 8.14
C LEU A 141 41.17 6.23 7.04
N VAL A 142 40.90 7.04 6.04
CA VAL A 142 41.84 7.27 4.94
C VAL A 142 42.96 8.20 5.40
N ARG A 143 44.19 7.81 5.07
CA ARG A 143 45.43 8.55 5.31
C ARG A 143 45.41 9.96 4.69
N PRO A 144 45.86 11.01 5.39
CA PRO A 144 45.95 12.38 4.84
C PRO A 144 46.74 12.48 3.52
N GLU A 145 47.82 11.70 3.39
CA GLU A 145 48.69 11.62 2.21
C GLU A 145 48.03 11.01 0.97
N TRP A 146 46.86 10.37 1.12
CA TRP A 146 46.10 9.85 -0.02
C TRP A 146 45.35 10.98 -0.78
N ARG A 147 45.20 12.16 -0.15
CA ARG A 147 44.53 13.37 -0.70
C ARG A 147 45.18 13.91 -1.98
N SER A 148 46.50 13.84 -2.08
CA SER A 148 47.27 14.40 -3.20
C SER A 148 47.18 13.55 -4.46
N LYS A 149 46.75 12.29 -4.38
CA LYS A 149 46.68 11.37 -5.52
C LYS A 149 45.43 11.54 -6.40
N PHE A 150 44.38 12.22 -5.91
CA PHE A 150 43.03 12.16 -6.54
C PHE A 150 42.25 13.48 -6.58
N LYS A 151 42.93 14.64 -6.52
CA LYS A 151 42.31 15.99 -6.51
C LYS A 151 41.45 16.34 -7.73
N GLU A 152 41.48 15.58 -8.82
CA GLU A 152 40.82 15.92 -10.09
C GLU A 152 39.54 15.12 -10.37
N VAL A 153 39.08 14.27 -9.45
CA VAL A 153 37.87 13.45 -9.66
C VAL A 153 36.65 14.15 -9.04
N GLY A 154 35.82 14.77 -9.88
CA GLY A 154 34.56 15.40 -9.48
C GLY A 154 33.58 14.46 -8.76
N SER A 155 32.79 15.04 -7.84
CA SER A 155 31.66 14.48 -7.08
C SER A 155 31.73 12.99 -6.72
N GLY A 156 32.50 12.65 -5.69
CA GLY A 156 32.55 11.29 -5.10
C GLY A 156 33.77 11.03 -4.22
N THR A 157 34.46 12.08 -3.77
CA THR A 157 35.80 11.98 -3.21
C THR A 157 35.75 11.56 -1.73
N LEU A 158 36.38 10.44 -1.39
CA LEU A 158 36.71 10.09 0.00
C LEU A 158 37.49 11.24 0.64
N VAL A 159 36.97 11.77 1.74
CA VAL A 159 37.62 12.86 2.48
C VAL A 159 38.57 12.26 3.52
N PRO A 160 39.87 12.59 3.49
CA PRO A 160 40.81 12.10 4.49
C PRO A 160 40.41 12.54 5.90
N GLY A 161 40.57 11.66 6.88
CA GLY A 161 40.16 11.89 8.26
C GLY A 161 38.65 11.79 8.52
N VAL A 162 37.84 11.49 7.50
CA VAL A 162 36.40 11.20 7.67
C VAL A 162 36.19 9.69 7.77
N ILE A 163 35.38 9.28 8.75
CA ILE A 163 34.92 7.90 8.90
C ILE A 163 33.70 7.73 8.01
N TYR A 164 33.68 6.69 7.19
CA TYR A 164 32.52 6.31 6.39
C TYR A 164 31.91 5.02 6.93
N TYR A 165 30.60 4.90 6.88
CA TYR A 165 29.83 3.72 7.29
C TYR A 165 28.65 3.49 6.35
N ARG A 166 28.03 2.32 6.39
CA ARG A 166 26.82 2.00 5.63
C ARG A 166 25.59 2.53 6.37
N ARG A 167 24.77 3.28 5.66
CA ARG A 167 23.42 3.68 6.10
C ARG A 167 22.43 3.16 5.05
N GLY A 168 21.74 2.07 5.36
CA GLY A 168 21.04 1.29 4.34
C GLY A 168 22.01 0.78 3.27
N SER A 169 21.70 0.97 1.99
CA SER A 169 22.57 0.57 0.85
C SER A 169 23.61 1.61 0.44
N SER A 170 23.74 2.72 1.18
CA SER A 170 24.62 3.85 0.82
C SER A 170 25.82 4.02 1.75
N ASN A 171 26.97 4.38 1.17
CA ASN A 171 28.18 4.75 1.91
C ASN A 171 28.09 6.22 2.36
N THR A 172 28.12 6.47 3.67
CA THR A 172 27.80 7.78 4.26
C THR A 172 28.91 8.26 5.19
N PRO A 173 29.30 9.56 5.14
CA PRO A 173 30.15 10.17 6.14
C PRO A 173 29.54 10.09 7.55
N ALA A 174 30.30 9.64 8.54
CA ALA A 174 29.88 9.55 9.93
C ALA A 174 29.91 10.93 10.61
N GLY A 175 28.75 11.40 11.08
CA GLY A 175 28.62 12.55 11.98
C GLY A 175 28.95 12.21 13.44
N GLY A 176 28.87 13.19 14.35
CA GLY A 176 29.29 13.02 15.74
C GLY A 176 28.64 11.84 16.49
N ASP A 177 27.35 11.59 16.29
CA ASP A 177 26.67 10.44 16.90
C ASP A 177 27.09 9.10 16.26
N ALA A 178 27.27 9.07 14.94
CA ALA A 178 27.68 7.86 14.22
C ALA A 178 29.11 7.47 14.61
N ILE A 179 30.00 8.47 14.77
CA ILE A 179 31.35 8.26 15.29
C ILE A 179 31.29 7.64 16.70
N ARG A 180 30.49 8.20 17.61
CA ARG A 180 30.32 7.63 18.96
C ARG A 180 29.80 6.19 18.92
N TRP A 181 28.85 5.92 18.04
CA TRP A 181 28.24 4.60 17.86
C TRP A 181 29.24 3.56 17.35
N ILE A 182 30.01 3.90 16.31
CA ILE A 182 31.06 3.05 15.74
C ILE A 182 32.14 2.78 16.79
N VAL A 183 32.62 3.82 17.49
CA VAL A 183 33.64 3.69 18.54
C VAL A 183 33.14 2.82 19.70
N HIS A 184 31.87 2.95 20.09
CA HIS A 184 31.28 2.11 21.13
C HIS A 184 31.26 0.63 20.73
N TRP A 185 30.83 0.31 19.51
CA TRP A 185 30.83 -1.08 19.02
C TRP A 185 32.24 -1.67 18.98
N ILE A 186 33.22 -0.91 18.50
CA ILE A 186 34.62 -1.36 18.47
C ILE A 186 35.12 -1.64 19.89
N ALA A 187 34.86 -0.74 20.85
CA ALA A 187 35.34 -0.90 22.22
C ALA A 187 34.61 -2.03 22.99
N SER A 188 33.28 -2.10 22.87
CA SER A 188 32.45 -2.99 23.69
C SER A 188 32.19 -4.35 23.04
N GLY A 189 32.24 -4.43 21.70
CA GLY A 189 31.72 -5.55 20.93
C GLY A 189 30.20 -5.69 20.95
N VAL A 190 29.47 -4.76 21.57
CA VAL A 190 28.01 -4.77 21.61
C VAL A 190 27.49 -4.01 20.39
N VAL A 191 26.70 -4.69 19.58
CA VAL A 191 25.91 -4.05 18.52
C VAL A 191 24.66 -3.46 19.16
N GLU A 192 24.78 -2.23 19.65
CA GLU A 192 23.63 -1.44 20.07
C GLU A 192 23.13 -0.62 18.88
N PRO A 193 21.82 -0.39 18.70
CA PRO A 193 21.36 0.62 17.77
C PRO A 193 21.88 1.99 18.21
N MET A 194 22.34 2.80 17.26
CA MET A 194 22.81 4.18 17.49
C MET A 194 21.82 4.92 18.39
N ARG A 195 22.24 5.53 19.52
CA ARG A 195 21.31 6.23 20.44
C ARG A 195 20.56 7.34 19.67
N GLY A 196 19.23 7.28 19.68
CA GLY A 196 18.36 8.09 18.79
C GLY A 196 17.85 7.34 17.55
N GLY A 197 18.41 6.16 17.28
CA GLY A 197 18.01 5.16 16.27
C GLY A 197 17.28 3.96 16.86
N ALA A 198 16.80 4.05 18.11
CA ALA A 198 15.95 3.03 18.75
C ALA A 198 14.49 3.06 18.23
N ALA A 199 14.34 3.30 16.93
CA ALA A 199 13.10 3.11 16.21
C ALA A 199 13.49 2.67 14.80
N SER A 200 13.89 1.39 14.66
CA SER A 200 13.92 0.64 13.39
C SER A 200 14.72 -0.67 13.53
N ARG A 201 14.08 -1.74 13.99
CA ARG A 201 14.29 -3.06 13.33
C ARG A 201 13.36 -3.23 12.11
N GLU A 202 12.60 -2.18 11.83
CA GLU A 202 11.64 -1.97 10.75
C GLU A 202 11.93 -0.55 10.23
N GLY A 203 12.22 -0.38 8.95
CA GLY A 203 12.43 0.93 8.33
C GLY A 203 11.24 1.87 8.51
N GLY A 204 11.36 3.12 8.03
CA GLY A 204 10.24 4.06 8.05
C GLY A 204 8.99 3.43 7.41
N TRP A 205 9.21 2.75 6.28
CA TRP A 205 8.20 1.98 5.58
C TRP A 205 7.58 0.83 6.39
N GLU A 206 8.36 -0.10 6.94
CA GLU A 206 7.79 -1.27 7.64
C GLU A 206 6.98 -0.83 8.87
N ARG A 207 7.45 0.19 9.60
CA ARG A 207 6.68 0.76 10.72
C ARG A 207 5.40 1.43 10.26
N PHE A 208 5.45 2.17 9.15
CA PHE A 208 4.26 2.74 8.55
C PHE A 208 3.26 1.62 8.20
N LEU A 209 3.71 0.60 7.46
CA LEU A 209 2.90 -0.50 6.98
C LEU A 209 2.24 -1.29 8.12
N ASN A 210 3.02 -1.59 9.18
CA ASN A 210 2.51 -2.24 10.38
C ASN A 210 1.48 -1.38 11.10
N ARG A 211 1.71 -0.07 11.18
CA ARG A 211 0.80 0.85 11.88
C ARG A 211 -0.51 1.05 11.15
N VAL A 212 -0.51 0.97 9.82
CA VAL A 212 -1.73 0.94 9.00
C VAL A 212 -2.30 -0.47 8.82
N HIS A 213 -1.75 -1.48 9.52
CA HIS A 213 -2.21 -2.87 9.46
C HIS A 213 -2.25 -3.45 8.04
N GLY A 214 -1.29 -3.07 7.19
CA GLY A 214 -1.23 -3.54 5.81
C GLY A 214 -2.44 -3.17 4.96
N PHE A 215 -3.22 -2.15 5.34
CA PHE A 215 -4.48 -1.78 4.71
C PHE A 215 -5.54 -2.91 4.71
N ALA A 216 -5.64 -3.65 5.81
CA ALA A 216 -6.62 -4.73 5.98
C ALA A 216 -8.08 -4.29 5.79
N ASP A 217 -8.86 -5.07 5.04
CA ASP A 217 -10.29 -4.84 4.74
C ASP A 217 -11.22 -4.74 5.97
N SER A 218 -10.74 -5.17 7.14
CA SER A 218 -11.47 -5.08 8.41
C SER A 218 -11.54 -3.67 9.02
N ARG A 219 -10.90 -2.68 8.38
CA ARG A 219 -10.75 -1.31 8.89
C ARG A 219 -11.01 -0.29 7.78
N HIS A 220 -11.40 0.92 8.17
CA HIS A 220 -11.53 2.05 7.27
C HIS A 220 -10.32 2.96 7.37
N TYR A 221 -9.95 3.60 6.25
CA TYR A 221 -8.75 4.43 6.16
C TYR A 221 -9.11 5.84 5.72
N LEU A 222 -8.63 6.84 6.47
CA LEU A 222 -8.76 8.26 6.15
C LEU A 222 -7.37 8.83 5.86
N LEU A 223 -7.24 9.63 4.82
CA LEU A 223 -6.02 10.40 4.55
C LEU A 223 -6.28 11.88 4.85
N ILE A 224 -5.37 12.55 5.54
CA ILE A 224 -5.34 14.01 5.65
C ILE A 224 -4.07 14.49 4.96
N SER A 225 -4.23 15.27 3.89
CA SER A 225 -3.09 15.77 3.10
C SER A 225 -3.02 17.29 3.15
N PRO A 226 -1.84 17.88 3.45
CA PRO A 226 -1.58 19.28 3.21
C PRO A 226 -1.39 19.52 1.71
N ARG A 227 -1.21 20.79 1.34
CA ARG A 227 -0.60 21.14 0.05
C ARG A 227 0.80 20.58 -0.03
N MET A 228 1.08 19.88 -1.13
CA MET A 228 2.38 19.29 -1.43
C MET A 228 3.13 20.19 -2.41
N GLU A 229 4.31 20.69 -2.03
CA GLU A 229 5.08 21.56 -2.92
C GLU A 229 5.77 20.76 -4.03
N ALA A 230 5.77 21.28 -5.26
CA ALA A 230 6.25 20.58 -6.46
C ALA A 230 7.73 20.12 -6.40
N GLY A 231 8.53 20.65 -5.45
CA GLY A 231 9.92 20.21 -5.21
C GLY A 231 10.06 19.06 -4.20
N GLN A 232 9.03 18.73 -3.43
CA GLN A 232 9.08 17.73 -2.36
C GLN A 232 8.77 16.31 -2.86
N VAL A 233 8.08 16.17 -4.00
CA VAL A 233 7.53 14.87 -4.42
C VAL A 233 7.86 14.56 -5.88
N LYS A 234 8.48 13.39 -6.11
CA LYS A 234 8.77 12.90 -7.46
C LYS A 234 7.58 12.18 -8.10
N ASP A 235 6.83 11.44 -7.28
CA ASP A 235 5.68 10.66 -7.71
C ASP A 235 4.73 10.45 -6.52
N LEU A 236 3.46 10.88 -6.67
CA LEU A 236 2.41 10.74 -5.65
C LEU A 236 1.58 9.47 -5.85
N LYS A 237 1.72 8.77 -6.98
CA LYS A 237 0.81 7.68 -7.41
C LYS A 237 0.65 6.57 -6.39
N GLY A 238 1.66 6.32 -5.55
CA GLY A 238 1.57 5.36 -4.44
C GLY A 238 0.40 5.66 -3.49
N LEU A 239 0.02 6.93 -3.31
CA LEU A 239 -1.13 7.31 -2.49
C LEU A 239 -2.48 6.91 -3.10
N ALA A 240 -2.56 6.52 -4.37
CA ALA A 240 -3.79 5.96 -4.95
C ALA A 240 -3.98 4.47 -4.63
N VAL A 241 -2.94 3.77 -4.16
CA VAL A 241 -2.97 2.32 -3.93
C VAL A 241 -3.87 1.92 -2.75
N PRO A 242 -3.82 2.60 -1.59
CA PRO A 242 -4.70 2.23 -0.48
C PRO A 242 -6.19 2.46 -0.77
N SER A 243 -7.04 1.61 -0.20
CA SER A 243 -8.50 1.77 -0.25
C SER A 243 -8.99 2.83 0.75
N TRP A 244 -8.74 4.10 0.43
CA TRP A 244 -9.21 5.22 1.25
C TRP A 244 -10.74 5.29 1.29
N SER A 245 -11.31 5.42 2.48
CA SER A 245 -12.74 5.74 2.63
C SER A 245 -12.99 7.23 2.43
N ALA A 246 -12.03 8.07 2.84
CA ALA A 246 -12.03 9.49 2.52
C ALA A 246 -10.63 10.10 2.49
N VAL A 247 -10.48 11.18 1.71
CA VAL A 247 -9.30 12.04 1.66
C VAL A 247 -9.73 13.45 2.07
N LEU A 248 -9.14 13.98 3.12
CA LEU A 248 -9.29 15.37 3.54
C LEU A 248 -8.13 16.17 2.96
N ASP A 249 -8.43 16.86 1.87
CA ASP A 249 -7.47 17.62 1.10
C ASP A 249 -7.46 19.09 1.56
N LEU A 250 -6.30 19.54 2.01
CA LEU A 250 -6.09 20.91 2.49
C LEU A 250 -5.48 21.83 1.43
N ASP A 251 -5.36 21.39 0.18
CA ASP A 251 -4.93 22.23 -0.93
C ASP A 251 -6.14 22.78 -1.73
N PRO A 252 -6.42 24.10 -1.67
CA PRO A 252 -7.49 24.68 -2.48
C PRO A 252 -7.25 24.60 -3.99
N ASP A 253 -6.01 24.37 -4.43
CA ASP A 253 -5.64 24.25 -5.85
C ASP A 253 -5.38 22.79 -6.25
N SER A 254 -5.87 21.81 -5.46
CA SER A 254 -5.53 20.40 -5.60
C SER A 254 -5.85 19.80 -6.97
N GLU A 255 -6.92 20.29 -7.62
CA GLU A 255 -7.30 19.85 -8.97
C GLU A 255 -6.30 20.32 -10.05
N ASN A 256 -5.58 21.42 -9.81
CA ASN A 256 -4.62 22.01 -10.76
C ASN A 256 -3.17 21.68 -10.36
N GLY A 257 -2.80 20.41 -10.45
CA GLY A 257 -1.43 19.95 -10.19
C GLY A 257 -1.09 19.68 -8.72
N GLY A 258 -2.09 19.69 -7.84
CA GLY A 258 -1.98 19.14 -6.48
C GLY A 258 -2.34 17.66 -6.43
N LEU A 259 -2.76 17.19 -5.25
CA LEU A 259 -2.96 15.77 -4.97
C LEU A 259 -4.09 15.18 -5.84
N MET A 260 -5.23 15.86 -5.94
CA MET A 260 -6.40 15.39 -6.69
C MET A 260 -6.09 15.27 -8.17
N GLY A 261 -5.52 16.30 -8.79
CA GLY A 261 -5.14 16.28 -10.20
C GLY A 261 -4.07 15.22 -10.52
N SER A 262 -3.31 14.78 -9.52
CA SER A 262 -2.28 13.74 -9.68
C SER A 262 -2.80 12.31 -9.51
N LEU A 263 -3.91 12.10 -8.80
CA LEU A 263 -4.39 10.77 -8.39
C LEU A 263 -5.78 10.41 -8.92
N GLU A 264 -6.51 11.37 -9.49
CA GLU A 264 -7.90 11.15 -9.91
C GLU A 264 -8.03 9.97 -10.89
N GLU A 265 -7.20 9.92 -11.92
CA GLU A 265 -7.27 8.85 -12.93
C GLU A 265 -7.01 7.47 -12.32
N GLU A 266 -5.99 7.32 -11.47
CA GLU A 266 -5.68 6.07 -10.79
C GLU A 266 -6.80 5.62 -9.85
N ILE A 267 -7.37 6.54 -9.07
CA ILE A 267 -8.43 6.20 -8.12
C ILE A 267 -9.72 5.81 -8.84
N GLN A 268 -10.09 6.55 -9.90
CA GLN A 268 -11.31 6.30 -10.67
C GLN A 268 -11.29 4.99 -11.47
N ARG A 269 -10.15 4.35 -11.66
CA ARG A 269 -10.09 3.02 -12.29
C ARG A 269 -10.73 1.94 -11.44
N GLU A 270 -10.67 2.10 -10.12
CA GLU A 270 -11.08 1.06 -9.18
C GLU A 270 -12.16 1.50 -8.20
N ASN A 271 -12.37 2.81 -8.02
CA ASN A 271 -13.27 3.35 -7.01
C ASN A 271 -14.17 4.45 -7.56
N SER A 272 -15.40 4.53 -7.03
CA SER A 272 -16.22 5.72 -7.19
C SER A 272 -15.59 6.90 -6.44
N LEU A 273 -15.44 8.03 -7.11
CA LEU A 273 -14.80 9.22 -6.54
C LEU A 273 -15.82 10.35 -6.36
N TYR A 274 -16.18 10.63 -5.11
CA TYR A 274 -17.10 11.69 -4.74
C TYR A 274 -16.34 12.93 -4.31
N ARG A 275 -16.66 14.08 -4.93
CA ARG A 275 -16.12 15.38 -4.53
C ARG A 275 -17.05 16.04 -3.53
N VAL A 276 -16.48 16.56 -2.45
CA VAL A 276 -17.21 17.18 -1.36
C VAL A 276 -16.52 18.46 -0.96
N VAL A 277 -17.25 19.57 -0.95
CA VAL A 277 -16.78 20.82 -0.33
C VAL A 277 -17.53 21.05 0.98
N PRO A 278 -16.94 21.72 1.98
CA PRO A 278 -17.60 21.94 3.27
C PRO A 278 -18.97 22.60 3.14
N GLN A 279 -19.20 23.43 2.12
CA GLN A 279 -20.48 24.10 1.89
C GLN A 279 -21.60 23.16 1.45
N ASP A 280 -21.29 21.95 0.98
CA ASP A 280 -22.29 21.02 0.51
C ASP A 280 -23.29 20.67 1.63
N PRO A 281 -24.59 20.57 1.33
CA PRO A 281 -25.61 20.30 2.34
C PRO A 281 -25.54 18.86 2.86
N ALA A 282 -25.01 17.94 2.05
CA ALA A 282 -24.86 16.53 2.35
C ALA A 282 -23.70 15.95 1.54
N MET A 283 -23.19 14.82 2.01
CA MET A 283 -22.15 14.02 1.37
C MET A 283 -22.73 12.64 1.04
N ALA A 284 -22.30 12.04 -0.08
CA ALA A 284 -22.58 10.64 -0.34
C ALA A 284 -21.85 9.81 0.72
N LEU A 285 -22.51 8.87 1.38
CA LEU A 285 -21.88 8.14 2.50
C LEU A 285 -21.11 6.89 2.06
N GLY A 286 -20.81 6.81 0.77
CA GLY A 286 -20.04 5.77 0.11
C GLY A 286 -20.58 4.34 0.26
N GLY A 287 -20.28 3.48 -0.71
CA GLY A 287 -20.31 2.01 -0.59
C GLY A 287 -18.92 1.42 -0.49
N ARG A 288 -18.81 0.09 -0.60
CA ARG A 288 -17.50 -0.56 -0.80
C ARG A 288 -16.87 0.02 -2.07
N ARG A 289 -15.55 0.29 -2.04
CA ARG A 289 -14.79 0.89 -3.15
C ARG A 289 -15.28 2.28 -3.58
N SER A 290 -15.56 3.12 -2.59
CA SER A 290 -15.85 4.54 -2.83
C SER A 290 -14.94 5.42 -1.98
N VAL A 291 -14.54 6.56 -2.54
CA VAL A 291 -13.66 7.54 -1.90
C VAL A 291 -14.41 8.87 -1.80
N GLN A 292 -14.57 9.38 -0.58
CA GLN A 292 -15.02 10.76 -0.36
C GLN A 292 -13.82 11.71 -0.38
N TRP A 293 -13.67 12.50 -1.43
CA TRP A 293 -12.65 13.54 -1.54
C TRP A 293 -13.18 14.87 -1.01
N ILE A 294 -12.79 15.21 0.21
CA ILE A 294 -13.26 16.38 0.93
C ILE A 294 -12.21 17.49 0.81
N PHE A 295 -12.53 18.55 0.07
CA PHE A 295 -11.69 19.75 -0.03
C PHE A 295 -11.85 20.59 1.24
N ALA A 296 -11.16 20.23 2.31
CA ALA A 296 -11.37 20.75 3.66
C ALA A 296 -11.04 22.25 3.82
N LYS A 297 -10.40 22.88 2.83
CA LYS A 297 -10.23 24.34 2.72
C LYS A 297 -11.05 24.99 1.59
N GLY A 298 -11.97 24.24 0.98
CA GLY A 298 -12.68 24.63 -0.24
C GLY A 298 -11.78 24.58 -1.47
N LEU A 299 -12.36 24.90 -2.62
CA LEU A 299 -11.64 25.03 -3.90
C LEU A 299 -11.36 26.50 -4.21
N ALA A 300 -10.20 26.78 -4.81
CA ALA A 300 -9.86 28.11 -5.30
C ALA A 300 -10.74 28.48 -6.50
N SER A 301 -11.18 29.74 -6.56
CA SER A 301 -11.96 30.24 -7.70
C SER A 301 -11.12 30.42 -8.97
N GLU A 302 -9.81 30.69 -8.83
CA GLU A 302 -8.85 30.79 -9.93
C GLU A 302 -7.53 30.06 -9.57
N PRO A 303 -6.87 29.36 -10.51
CA PRO A 303 -5.60 28.68 -10.25
C PRO A 303 -4.53 29.64 -9.75
N GLY A 304 -3.79 29.26 -8.70
CA GLY A 304 -2.77 30.11 -8.10
C GLY A 304 -3.28 31.35 -7.34
N SER A 305 -4.60 31.58 -7.22
CA SER A 305 -5.17 32.73 -6.48
C SER A 305 -5.23 32.52 -4.96
N VAL A 306 -4.51 31.53 -4.43
CA VAL A 306 -4.65 31.09 -3.04
C VAL A 306 -3.93 32.03 -2.10
N GLY A 307 -4.69 32.94 -1.47
CA GLY A 307 -4.24 33.58 -0.24
C GLY A 307 -4.24 32.56 0.90
N SER A 308 -3.12 32.42 1.61
CA SER A 308 -3.06 31.57 2.81
C SER A 308 -4.03 32.10 3.88
N LEU A 309 -5.12 31.38 4.12
CA LEU A 309 -6.04 31.69 5.22
C LEU A 309 -5.35 31.44 6.56
N SER A 310 -5.46 32.39 7.48
CA SER A 310 -5.11 32.11 8.88
C SER A 310 -6.05 31.04 9.45
N PHE A 311 -5.60 30.30 10.48
CA PHE A 311 -6.43 29.31 11.17
C PHE A 311 -7.80 29.88 11.61
N ARG A 312 -7.82 31.13 12.10
CA ARG A 312 -9.06 31.81 12.50
C ARG A 312 -10.03 32.00 11.33
N GLN A 313 -9.52 32.40 10.16
CA GLN A 313 -10.34 32.57 8.97
C GLN A 313 -10.86 31.22 8.46
N TRP A 314 -9.99 30.22 8.39
CA TRP A 314 -10.38 28.86 8.00
C TRP A 314 -11.45 28.29 8.94
N SER A 315 -11.26 28.42 10.25
CA SER A 315 -12.20 27.91 11.26
C SER A 315 -13.57 28.60 11.14
N ALA A 316 -13.59 29.93 10.98
CA ALA A 316 -14.83 30.67 10.79
C ALA A 316 -15.60 30.28 9.51
N GLN A 317 -14.87 29.92 8.44
CA GLN A 317 -15.45 29.66 7.13
C GLN A 317 -15.86 28.19 6.92
N PHE A 318 -15.04 27.23 7.38
CA PHE A 318 -15.18 25.82 6.99
C PHE A 318 -15.41 24.87 8.15
N SER A 319 -14.81 25.10 9.32
CA SER A 319 -14.74 24.10 10.41
C SER A 319 -16.10 23.56 10.84
N LYS A 320 -17.13 24.41 10.98
CA LYS A 320 -18.47 23.96 11.37
C LYS A 320 -19.12 23.00 10.36
N ASN A 321 -19.04 23.31 9.07
CA ASN A 321 -19.66 22.47 8.07
C ASN A 321 -18.83 21.23 7.78
N LEU A 322 -17.49 21.36 7.78
CA LEU A 322 -16.58 20.22 7.73
C LEU A 322 -16.89 19.25 8.86
N GLY A 323 -17.09 19.73 10.09
CA GLY A 323 -17.39 18.85 11.20
C GLY A 323 -18.70 18.08 11.06
N ARG A 324 -19.72 18.68 10.44
CA ARG A 324 -20.95 17.96 10.06
C ARG A 324 -20.66 16.79 9.11
N HIS A 325 -19.85 17.00 8.08
CA HIS A 325 -19.48 15.95 7.13
C HIS A 325 -18.64 14.86 7.79
N LEU A 326 -17.70 15.22 8.67
CA LEU A 326 -16.90 14.25 9.44
C LEU A 326 -17.75 13.41 10.39
N ALA A 327 -18.75 14.01 11.04
CA ALA A 327 -19.70 13.27 11.87
C ALA A 327 -20.57 12.31 11.04
N GLN A 328 -21.01 12.73 9.86
CA GLN A 328 -21.75 11.85 8.95
C GLN A 328 -20.88 10.70 8.44
N LEU A 329 -19.63 10.97 8.08
CA LEU A 329 -18.64 9.96 7.68
C LEU A 329 -18.42 8.96 8.81
N ALA A 330 -18.10 9.43 10.02
CA ALA A 330 -17.88 8.59 11.19
C ALA A 330 -19.07 7.65 11.47
N ALA A 331 -20.30 8.16 11.35
CA ALA A 331 -21.50 7.35 11.49
C ALA A 331 -21.65 6.26 10.42
N ALA A 332 -21.18 6.51 9.19
CA ALA A 332 -21.20 5.56 8.09
C ALA A 332 -20.11 4.47 8.21
N LEU A 333 -18.95 4.81 8.78
CA LEU A 333 -17.83 3.88 8.97
C LEU A 333 -17.99 2.97 10.21
N ALA A 334 -18.91 3.31 11.11
CA ALA A 334 -19.17 2.53 12.31
C ALA A 334 -19.80 1.16 11.97
N PRO A 335 -19.49 0.09 12.75
CA PRO A 335 -18.68 0.05 13.97
C PRO A 335 -17.21 -0.35 13.73
N ALA A 336 -16.75 -0.39 12.48
CA ALA A 336 -15.40 -0.85 12.18
C ALA A 336 -14.33 0.17 12.65
N PRO A 337 -13.12 -0.28 13.03
CA PRO A 337 -12.04 0.63 13.40
C PRO A 337 -11.65 1.55 12.24
N VAL A 338 -11.28 2.78 12.56
CA VAL A 338 -10.87 3.81 11.58
C VAL A 338 -9.42 4.19 11.82
N THR A 339 -8.57 4.06 10.81
CA THR A 339 -7.19 4.54 10.84
C THR A 339 -7.07 5.84 10.05
N CYS A 340 -6.72 6.92 10.70
CA CYS A 340 -6.48 8.23 10.10
C CYS A 340 -4.97 8.46 9.91
N VAL A 341 -4.55 8.60 8.66
CA VAL A 341 -3.16 8.89 8.26
C VAL A 341 -3.03 10.37 7.93
N ILE A 342 -2.11 11.06 8.60
CA ILE A 342 -1.78 12.47 8.35
C ILE A 342 -0.44 12.53 7.66
N LEU A 343 -0.39 13.24 6.53
CA LEU A 343 0.86 13.62 5.87
C LEU A 343 1.41 14.90 6.52
N GLY A 344 2.26 14.73 7.54
CA GLY A 344 2.87 15.83 8.30
C GLY A 344 4.07 16.46 7.59
N TYR A 345 3.89 16.95 6.36
CA TYR A 345 4.95 17.59 5.56
C TYR A 345 4.76 19.12 5.40
N SER A 346 3.89 19.71 6.22
CA SER A 346 3.63 21.16 6.25
C SER A 346 3.25 21.63 7.65
N ASP A 347 4.20 22.23 8.36
CA ASP A 347 4.04 22.68 9.75
C ASP A 347 2.93 23.72 9.92
N ALA A 348 2.69 24.52 8.86
CA ALA A 348 1.64 25.54 8.84
C ALA A 348 0.23 24.96 9.00
N GLU A 349 0.04 23.66 8.70
CA GLU A 349 -1.24 22.97 8.77
C GLU A 349 -1.53 22.33 10.14
N ALA A 350 -0.56 22.30 11.07
CA ALA A 350 -0.74 21.66 12.37
C ALA A 350 -2.00 22.12 13.16
N PRO A 351 -2.38 23.42 13.18
CA PRO A 351 -3.63 23.85 13.82
C PRO A 351 -4.90 23.29 13.15
N VAL A 352 -4.88 23.12 11.82
CA VAL A 352 -5.99 22.55 11.06
C VAL A 352 -6.09 21.05 11.30
N PHE A 353 -4.95 20.33 11.30
CA PHE A 353 -4.90 18.91 11.69
C PHE A 353 -5.50 18.70 13.08
N GLN A 354 -5.15 19.53 14.06
CA GLN A 354 -5.71 19.46 15.41
C GLN A 354 -7.23 19.61 15.42
N ALA A 355 -7.77 20.57 14.66
CA ALA A 355 -9.22 20.81 14.60
C ALA A 355 -9.97 19.63 13.97
N ILE A 356 -9.41 19.04 12.91
CA ILE A 356 -9.97 17.86 12.25
C ILE A 356 -9.93 16.63 13.18
N LEU A 357 -8.79 16.38 13.83
CA LEU A 357 -8.65 15.26 14.76
C LEU A 357 -9.58 15.38 15.96
N ALA A 358 -9.81 16.60 16.47
CA ALA A 358 -10.77 16.82 17.56
C ALA A 358 -12.19 16.39 17.18
N GLU A 359 -12.63 16.71 15.96
CA GLU A 359 -13.94 16.32 15.46
C GLU A 359 -14.05 14.81 15.21
N LEU A 360 -13.02 14.22 14.57
CA LEU A 360 -12.97 12.77 14.33
C LEU A 360 -12.95 12.00 15.64
N SER A 361 -12.16 12.43 16.63
CA SER A 361 -12.10 11.80 17.94
C SER A 361 -13.45 11.89 18.67
N GLY A 362 -14.14 13.03 18.57
CA GLY A 362 -15.47 13.21 19.14
C GLY A 362 -16.56 12.36 18.47
N SER A 363 -16.41 12.05 17.19
CA SER A 363 -17.42 11.30 16.40
C SER A 363 -17.17 9.79 16.34
N VAL A 364 -15.90 9.38 16.20
CA VAL A 364 -15.48 7.96 16.08
C VAL A 364 -15.17 7.36 17.46
N GLY A 365 -14.64 8.15 18.40
CA GLY A 365 -14.25 7.70 19.73
C GLY A 365 -13.02 6.80 19.73
N GLU A 366 -12.97 5.83 20.66
CA GLU A 366 -11.86 4.89 20.88
C GLU A 366 -11.53 3.99 19.69
N ALA A 367 -12.41 3.92 18.68
CA ALA A 367 -12.18 3.18 17.46
C ALA A 367 -11.29 3.95 16.46
N LEU A 368 -10.94 5.20 16.76
CA LEU A 368 -10.05 6.03 15.95
C LEU A 368 -8.60 5.76 16.31
N ASP A 369 -7.83 5.49 15.28
CA ASP A 369 -6.42 5.23 15.36
C ASP A 369 -5.66 6.24 14.49
N VAL A 370 -4.73 7.00 15.06
CA VAL A 370 -4.09 8.12 14.36
C VAL A 370 -2.62 7.84 14.10
N LEU A 371 -2.20 8.04 12.85
CA LEU A 371 -0.82 7.92 12.39
C LEU A 371 -0.39 9.22 11.71
N ILE A 372 0.76 9.76 12.09
CA ILE A 372 1.39 10.90 11.44
C ILE A 372 2.66 10.43 10.74
N ALA A 373 2.67 10.49 9.41
CA ALA A 373 3.84 10.25 8.58
C ALA A 373 4.54 11.58 8.29
N THR A 374 5.80 11.72 8.67
CA THR A 374 6.53 13.00 8.59
C THR A 374 8.03 12.77 8.51
N ASP A 375 8.76 13.71 7.91
CA ASP A 375 10.23 13.79 7.95
C ASP A 375 10.75 14.67 9.09
N ASP A 376 9.86 15.34 9.85
CA ASP A 376 10.20 16.15 11.03
C ASP A 376 9.31 15.79 12.25
N PRO A 377 9.56 14.63 12.90
CA PRO A 377 8.77 14.19 14.05
C PRO A 377 8.63 15.22 15.20
N PRO A 378 9.68 15.99 15.59
CA PRO A 378 9.58 17.04 16.60
C PRO A 378 8.41 18.00 16.45
N VAL A 379 8.09 18.44 15.22
CA VAL A 379 6.99 19.39 14.95
C VAL A 379 5.65 18.87 15.44
N TYR A 380 5.42 17.55 15.29
CA TYR A 380 4.12 16.93 15.54
C TYR A 380 4.01 16.24 16.90
N GLN A 381 5.03 16.30 17.77
CA GLN A 381 4.99 15.63 19.09
C GLN A 381 3.84 16.10 19.98
N GLN A 382 3.58 17.41 20.00
CA GLN A 382 2.48 17.96 20.79
C GLN A 382 1.13 17.46 20.27
N LEU A 383 0.93 17.52 18.95
CA LEU A 383 -0.30 17.04 18.32
C LEU A 383 -0.50 15.54 18.59
N ALA A 384 0.54 14.74 18.43
CA ALA A 384 0.49 13.31 18.69
C ALA A 384 0.12 12.98 20.13
N GLY A 385 0.71 13.68 21.11
CA GLY A 385 0.37 13.50 22.52
C GLY A 385 -1.09 13.81 22.85
N MET A 386 -1.72 14.77 22.17
CA MET A 386 -3.12 15.14 22.40
C MET A 386 -4.13 14.09 21.93
N PHE A 387 -3.76 13.29 20.94
CA PHE A 387 -4.65 12.32 20.28
C PHE A 387 -4.11 10.89 20.33
N GLU A 388 -3.13 10.62 21.20
CA GLU A 388 -2.42 9.34 21.31
C GLU A 388 -1.92 8.80 19.95
N ALA A 389 -1.57 9.72 19.04
CA ALA A 389 -1.16 9.38 17.69
C ALA A 389 0.24 8.79 17.68
N SER A 390 0.47 7.84 16.76
CA SER A 390 1.82 7.35 16.47
C SER A 390 2.48 8.21 15.40
N ILE A 391 3.75 8.55 15.61
CA ILE A 391 4.55 9.26 14.62
C ILE A 391 5.50 8.26 13.94
N VAL A 392 5.49 8.23 12.62
CA VAL A 392 6.47 7.49 11.82
C VAL A 392 7.33 8.47 11.06
N HIS A 393 8.64 8.39 11.31
CA HIS A 393 9.64 9.15 10.58
C HIS A 393 9.85 8.51 9.20
N ILE A 394 9.27 9.12 8.16
CA ILE A 394 9.31 8.66 6.77
C ILE A 394 9.15 9.87 5.83
N SER A 395 10.00 9.95 4.82
CA SER A 395 9.83 10.99 3.77
C SER A 395 8.63 10.67 2.87
N VAL A 396 8.02 11.68 2.27
CA VAL A 396 6.91 11.46 1.32
C VAL A 396 7.31 10.54 0.15
N ASN A 397 8.55 10.66 -0.34
CA ASN A 397 9.03 9.82 -1.44
C ASN A 397 9.22 8.36 -1.03
N GLU A 398 9.74 8.11 0.19
CA GLU A 398 9.84 6.74 0.74
C GLU A 398 8.46 6.14 0.98
N LEU A 399 7.52 6.93 1.52
CA LEU A 399 6.13 6.51 1.71
C LEU A 399 5.48 6.12 0.39
N CYS A 400 5.55 7.00 -0.62
CA CYS A 400 4.94 6.73 -1.93
C CYS A 400 5.58 5.51 -2.61
N ALA A 401 6.91 5.39 -2.57
CA ALA A 401 7.62 4.23 -3.11
C ALA A 401 7.19 2.92 -2.43
N GLY A 402 7.08 2.94 -1.09
CA GLY A 402 6.58 1.81 -0.31
C GLY A 402 5.16 1.41 -0.70
N LEU A 403 4.25 2.39 -0.80
CA LEU A 403 2.85 2.14 -1.16
C LEU A 403 2.70 1.52 -2.55
N VAL A 404 3.53 1.90 -3.52
CA VAL A 404 3.54 1.27 -4.86
C VAL A 404 3.83 -0.23 -4.77
N HIS A 405 4.64 -0.69 -3.80
CA HIS A 405 4.90 -2.12 -3.62
C HIS A 405 3.69 -2.92 -3.09
N LEU A 406 2.66 -2.25 -2.55
CA LEU A 406 1.42 -2.90 -2.14
C LEU A 406 0.47 -3.15 -3.31
N GLN A 407 0.74 -2.54 -4.47
CA GLN A 407 -0.07 -2.76 -5.64
C GLN A 407 0.04 -4.24 -6.03
N PRO A 408 -1.08 -4.99 -6.15
CA PRO A 408 -1.04 -6.40 -6.47
C PRO A 408 -0.23 -6.63 -7.76
N GLN A 409 0.82 -7.47 -7.70
CA GLN A 409 1.58 -7.85 -8.89
C GLN A 409 0.73 -8.65 -9.89
N SER A 410 -0.45 -9.09 -9.48
CA SER A 410 -1.52 -9.63 -10.33
C SER A 410 -2.30 -8.52 -11.04
N ALA A 411 -1.61 -7.54 -11.61
CA ALA A 411 -2.20 -6.69 -12.63
C ALA A 411 -2.38 -7.53 -13.90
N HIS A 412 -3.57 -7.46 -14.51
CA HIS A 412 -3.92 -7.99 -15.83
C HIS A 412 -4.39 -9.46 -15.95
N LEU A 413 -5.32 -9.87 -15.10
CA LEU A 413 -6.52 -10.47 -15.69
C LEU A 413 -7.58 -9.38 -15.67
N GLU A 414 -7.53 -8.50 -16.67
CA GLU A 414 -8.69 -7.69 -17.01
C GLU A 414 -9.81 -8.68 -17.31
N HIS A 415 -10.67 -8.91 -16.32
CA HIS A 415 -11.93 -9.55 -16.57
C HIS A 415 -12.64 -8.58 -17.51
N GLU A 416 -13.02 -9.02 -18.70
CA GLU A 416 -13.61 -8.14 -19.72
C GLU A 416 -14.97 -7.58 -19.25
N ARG A 417 -15.46 -7.99 -18.05
CA ARG A 417 -16.66 -7.48 -17.37
C ARG A 417 -17.85 -7.53 -18.33
N MET A 418 -17.96 -8.68 -18.99
CA MET A 418 -18.90 -8.91 -20.07
C MET A 418 -20.27 -9.28 -19.51
N LEU A 419 -21.31 -8.72 -20.12
CA LEU A 419 -22.71 -9.02 -19.84
C LEU A 419 -23.40 -9.63 -21.07
N PRO A 420 -24.43 -10.46 -20.87
CA PRO A 420 -25.23 -10.94 -21.99
C PRO A 420 -26.08 -9.80 -22.58
N SER A 421 -26.38 -9.90 -23.87
CA SER A 421 -27.24 -8.94 -24.56
C SER A 421 -28.36 -9.65 -25.33
N LEU A 422 -29.39 -8.87 -25.71
CA LEU A 422 -30.51 -9.38 -26.51
C LEU A 422 -30.10 -9.90 -27.89
N SER A 423 -28.96 -9.44 -28.44
CA SER A 423 -28.45 -9.93 -29.73
C SER A 423 -27.68 -11.25 -29.61
N GLY A 424 -27.41 -11.70 -28.38
CA GLY A 424 -26.56 -12.85 -28.08
C GLY A 424 -25.06 -12.54 -28.12
N ALA A 425 -24.64 -11.36 -28.58
CA ALA A 425 -23.26 -10.92 -28.50
C ALA A 425 -22.96 -10.35 -27.10
N PRO A 426 -21.92 -10.82 -26.39
CA PRO A 426 -21.49 -10.22 -25.13
C PRO A 426 -21.17 -8.73 -25.26
N VAL A 427 -21.47 -7.94 -24.22
CA VAL A 427 -21.21 -6.50 -24.16
C VAL A 427 -20.37 -6.18 -22.93
N ALA A 428 -19.25 -5.49 -23.12
CA ALA A 428 -18.43 -4.98 -22.02
C ALA A 428 -19.07 -3.76 -21.38
N LEU A 429 -18.95 -3.63 -20.07
CA LEU A 429 -19.21 -2.36 -19.39
C LEU A 429 -18.11 -1.34 -19.70
N ASP A 430 -18.48 -0.06 -19.80
CA ASP A 430 -17.49 1.01 -19.89
C ASP A 430 -16.64 1.02 -18.61
N PRO A 431 -15.30 0.91 -18.69
CA PRO A 431 -14.44 0.94 -17.52
C PRO A 431 -14.68 2.14 -16.59
N ALA A 432 -15.12 3.29 -17.12
CA ALA A 432 -15.43 4.47 -16.33
C ALA A 432 -16.72 4.32 -15.48
N ASP A 433 -17.66 3.50 -15.93
CA ASP A 433 -18.94 3.27 -15.23
C ASP A 433 -18.84 2.15 -14.19
N VAL A 434 -17.88 1.24 -14.33
CA VAL A 434 -17.79 0.04 -13.49
C VAL A 434 -17.73 0.36 -11.99
N PRO A 435 -16.84 1.27 -11.50
CA PRO A 435 -16.78 1.53 -10.06
C PRO A 435 -18.11 2.04 -9.49
N TRP A 436 -18.80 2.91 -10.23
CA TRP A 436 -20.11 3.44 -9.86
C TRP A 436 -21.20 2.38 -9.81
N ILE A 437 -21.16 1.43 -10.74
CA ILE A 437 -22.10 0.31 -10.78
C ILE A 437 -21.80 -0.66 -9.63
N GLU A 438 -20.53 -1.03 -9.43
CA GLU A 438 -20.11 -2.04 -8.46
C GLU A 438 -20.19 -1.57 -6.99
N GLU A 439 -20.19 -0.26 -6.76
CA GLU A 439 -20.47 0.33 -5.45
C GLU A 439 -21.86 -0.06 -4.94
N GLU A 440 -22.86 -0.04 -5.81
CA GLU A 440 -24.27 -0.31 -5.48
C GLU A 440 -24.70 -1.74 -5.80
N LEU A 441 -24.03 -2.41 -6.75
CA LEU A 441 -24.44 -3.71 -7.28
C LEU A 441 -23.29 -4.73 -7.20
N GLU A 442 -23.61 -5.96 -6.82
CA GLU A 442 -22.77 -7.13 -7.11
C GLU A 442 -23.21 -7.67 -8.48
N VAL A 443 -22.41 -7.41 -9.51
CA VAL A 443 -22.69 -7.76 -10.91
C VAL A 443 -22.21 -9.18 -11.21
N LEU A 444 -23.05 -9.99 -11.87
CA LEU A 444 -22.63 -11.29 -12.39
C LEU A 444 -22.17 -11.13 -13.85
N TYR A 445 -20.86 -11.14 -14.04
CA TYR A 445 -20.24 -11.16 -15.36
C TYR A 445 -20.26 -12.56 -15.97
N LEU A 446 -20.08 -12.64 -17.30
CA LEU A 446 -19.94 -13.90 -18.04
C LEU A 446 -18.60 -14.59 -17.78
N ASP A 447 -17.62 -13.87 -17.24
CA ASP A 447 -16.31 -14.40 -16.89
C ASP A 447 -16.43 -15.46 -15.79
N SER A 448 -15.55 -16.46 -15.83
CA SER A 448 -15.53 -17.49 -14.78
C SER A 448 -15.12 -16.86 -13.45
N PRO A 449 -15.88 -17.06 -12.35
CA PRO A 449 -15.53 -16.52 -11.05
C PRO A 449 -14.18 -17.09 -10.60
N SER A 450 -13.32 -16.25 -10.03
CA SER A 450 -11.98 -16.63 -9.58
C SER A 450 -11.98 -17.40 -8.25
N GLU A 451 -10.96 -18.24 -8.05
CA GLU A 451 -10.70 -18.91 -6.75
C GLU A 451 -10.31 -17.92 -5.64
N ASP A 452 -9.77 -16.75 -6.00
CA ASP A 452 -9.39 -15.71 -5.02
C ASP A 452 -10.59 -14.94 -4.48
N SER A 453 -11.77 -15.06 -5.10
CA SER A 453 -13.04 -14.57 -4.52
C SER A 453 -13.51 -15.38 -3.30
N ASP A 454 -12.73 -16.39 -2.91
CA ASP A 454 -13.19 -17.63 -2.27
C ASP A 454 -12.37 -17.99 -1.01
N ALA A 455 -11.93 -16.98 -0.25
CA ALA A 455 -11.30 -17.19 1.06
C ALA A 455 -12.16 -18.06 2.02
N ASP A 456 -13.46 -18.24 1.73
CA ASP A 456 -14.45 -18.87 2.62
C ASP A 456 -15.20 -20.08 2.00
N SER A 457 -14.64 -20.77 1.00
CA SER A 457 -15.39 -21.88 0.34
C SER A 457 -15.69 -23.09 1.24
N GLY A 458 -14.99 -23.21 2.37
CA GLY A 458 -15.29 -24.17 3.45
C GLY A 458 -16.41 -23.73 4.41
N ASP A 459 -16.74 -22.43 4.43
CA ASP A 459 -17.60 -21.80 5.43
C ASP A 459 -19.09 -21.79 5.05
N PHE A 460 -19.45 -22.05 3.80
CA PHE A 460 -20.86 -22.18 3.41
C PHE A 460 -21.58 -23.28 4.21
N LEU A 461 -20.95 -24.44 4.39
CA LEU A 461 -21.49 -25.51 5.22
C LEU A 461 -21.51 -25.15 6.72
N ALA A 462 -20.72 -24.15 7.14
CA ALA A 462 -20.73 -23.57 8.48
C ALA A 462 -21.75 -22.41 8.64
N GLY A 463 -22.47 -22.05 7.57
CA GLY A 463 -23.59 -21.10 7.61
C GLY A 463 -23.34 -19.77 6.89
N SER A 464 -22.20 -19.58 6.22
CA SER A 464 -21.93 -18.39 5.40
C SER A 464 -22.77 -18.36 4.11
N GLU A 465 -22.83 -17.20 3.44
CA GLU A 465 -23.51 -17.08 2.15
C GLU A 465 -22.73 -17.81 1.04
N ILE A 466 -23.43 -18.40 0.06
CA ILE A 466 -22.76 -19.14 -1.01
C ILE A 466 -22.13 -18.20 -2.05
N SER A 467 -20.85 -18.41 -2.37
CA SER A 467 -20.13 -17.65 -3.39
C SER A 467 -20.53 -18.04 -4.82
N TRP A 468 -20.25 -17.17 -5.80
CA TRP A 468 -20.45 -17.48 -7.22
C TRP A 468 -19.53 -18.61 -7.69
N TYR A 469 -18.29 -18.66 -7.19
CA TYR A 469 -17.37 -19.77 -7.48
C TYR A 469 -17.94 -21.12 -6.99
N ALA A 470 -18.46 -21.17 -5.76
CA ALA A 470 -19.08 -22.38 -5.21
C ALA A 470 -20.32 -22.81 -6.02
N LEU A 471 -21.13 -21.84 -6.49
CA LEU A 471 -22.24 -22.11 -7.40
C LEU A 471 -21.77 -22.62 -8.77
N ASN A 472 -20.71 -22.06 -9.35
CA ASN A 472 -20.14 -22.54 -10.60
C ASN A 472 -19.73 -24.02 -10.49
N ARG A 473 -19.14 -24.41 -9.35
CA ARG A 473 -18.72 -25.80 -9.04
C ARG A 473 -19.84 -26.71 -8.55
N ARG A 474 -21.11 -26.27 -8.54
CA ARG A 474 -22.28 -27.04 -8.06
C ARG A 474 -22.10 -27.53 -6.62
N ARG A 475 -21.56 -26.70 -5.72
CA ARG A 475 -21.38 -27.04 -4.29
C ARG A 475 -22.66 -26.85 -3.45
N ASP A 476 -23.71 -26.23 -3.98
CA ASP A 476 -25.04 -26.20 -3.39
C ASP A 476 -25.81 -27.52 -3.61
N ILE A 477 -26.90 -27.66 -2.86
CA ILE A 477 -27.81 -28.80 -2.98
C ILE A 477 -28.98 -28.42 -3.87
N ASP A 478 -29.24 -29.23 -4.90
CA ASP A 478 -30.41 -29.08 -5.77
C ASP A 478 -31.73 -29.18 -4.99
N ARG A 479 -32.66 -28.28 -5.31
CA ARG A 479 -33.99 -28.25 -4.68
C ARG A 479 -35.06 -28.17 -5.74
N VAL A 480 -36.15 -28.91 -5.52
CA VAL A 480 -37.35 -28.89 -6.40
C VAL A 480 -37.88 -27.46 -6.60
N LYS A 481 -37.77 -26.60 -5.58
CA LYS A 481 -38.22 -25.20 -5.64
C LYS A 481 -37.38 -24.33 -6.58
N THR A 482 -36.13 -24.69 -6.87
CA THR A 482 -35.25 -23.93 -7.76
C THR A 482 -35.82 -23.88 -9.18
N SER A 483 -36.21 -25.04 -9.74
CA SER A 483 -36.80 -25.12 -11.08
C SER A 483 -38.14 -24.38 -11.19
N GLN A 484 -38.97 -24.44 -10.13
CA GLN A 484 -40.23 -23.70 -10.07
C GLN A 484 -40.02 -22.18 -10.07
N LEU A 485 -39.05 -21.71 -9.28
CA LEU A 485 -38.70 -20.29 -9.21
C LEU A 485 -38.09 -19.82 -10.55
N SER A 486 -37.15 -20.58 -11.11
CA SER A 486 -36.52 -20.27 -12.40
C SER A 486 -37.56 -20.15 -13.52
N THR A 487 -38.48 -21.12 -13.62
CA THR A 487 -39.55 -21.10 -14.63
C THR A 487 -40.45 -19.86 -14.47
N LYS A 488 -40.78 -19.51 -13.22
CA LYS A 488 -41.57 -18.30 -12.93
C LYS A 488 -40.80 -17.05 -13.37
N VAL A 489 -39.52 -16.92 -13.00
CA VAL A 489 -38.69 -15.77 -13.34
C VAL A 489 -38.56 -15.61 -14.86
N VAL A 490 -38.22 -16.68 -15.59
CA VAL A 490 -38.08 -16.65 -17.05
C VAL A 490 -39.40 -16.25 -17.71
N ARG A 491 -40.53 -16.81 -17.27
CA ARG A 491 -41.85 -16.45 -17.80
C ARG A 491 -42.17 -14.97 -17.65
N GLU A 492 -41.86 -14.39 -16.48
CA GLU A 492 -42.08 -12.96 -16.24
C GLU A 492 -41.13 -12.12 -17.09
N LEU A 493 -39.86 -12.52 -17.21
CA LEU A 493 -38.88 -11.84 -18.05
C LEU A 493 -39.32 -11.84 -19.51
N ASP A 494 -39.74 -12.97 -20.06
CA ASP A 494 -40.12 -13.14 -21.48
C ASP A 494 -41.42 -12.41 -21.84
N SER A 495 -42.31 -12.19 -20.87
CA SER A 495 -43.57 -11.47 -21.07
C SER A 495 -43.38 -10.03 -21.55
N GLY A 496 -42.19 -9.45 -21.37
CA GLY A 496 -41.77 -8.19 -21.96
C GLY A 496 -42.50 -6.94 -21.50
N GLY A 497 -43.09 -7.00 -20.31
CA GLY A 497 -43.76 -5.88 -19.65
C GLY A 497 -42.83 -4.98 -18.83
N SER A 498 -43.44 -4.16 -17.96
CA SER A 498 -42.78 -3.33 -16.95
C SER A 498 -42.03 -4.16 -15.90
N ALA A 499 -41.25 -3.49 -15.05
CA ALA A 499 -40.56 -4.13 -13.92
C ALA A 499 -41.49 -5.07 -13.13
N VAL A 500 -41.08 -6.34 -12.97
CA VAL A 500 -41.81 -7.37 -12.25
C VAL A 500 -41.12 -7.67 -10.93
N ARG A 501 -41.90 -7.81 -9.85
CA ARG A 501 -41.39 -8.21 -8.54
C ARG A 501 -41.80 -9.64 -8.22
N VAL A 502 -40.81 -10.51 -8.03
CA VAL A 502 -41.02 -11.90 -7.57
C VAL A 502 -40.58 -12.01 -6.11
N ASN A 503 -41.55 -12.18 -5.20
CA ASN A 503 -41.25 -12.39 -3.78
C ASN A 503 -40.99 -13.87 -3.49
N LEU A 504 -39.86 -14.17 -2.85
CA LEU A 504 -39.52 -15.49 -2.33
C LEU A 504 -39.72 -15.50 -0.82
N TYR A 505 -40.80 -16.14 -0.35
CA TYR A 505 -41.05 -16.30 1.08
C TYR A 505 -40.42 -17.60 1.57
N HIS A 506 -39.59 -17.53 2.61
CA HIS A 506 -38.95 -18.68 3.22
C HIS A 506 -38.71 -18.43 4.72
N THR A 507 -38.59 -19.48 5.50
CA THR A 507 -38.14 -19.37 6.90
C THR A 507 -36.62 -19.14 6.94
N PRO A 508 -36.09 -18.51 8.00
CA PRO A 508 -34.64 -18.46 8.23
C PRO A 508 -34.01 -19.86 8.19
N GLY A 509 -32.82 -19.99 7.62
CA GLY A 509 -32.13 -21.29 7.45
C GLY A 509 -32.71 -22.21 6.37
N ALA A 510 -33.84 -21.85 5.73
CA ALA A 510 -34.43 -22.67 4.67
C ALA A 510 -33.66 -22.63 3.33
N GLY A 511 -32.53 -21.92 3.23
CA GLY A 511 -31.74 -21.83 2.00
C GLY A 511 -32.37 -20.98 0.88
N GLY A 512 -33.27 -20.05 1.22
CA GLY A 512 -33.93 -19.18 0.24
C GLY A 512 -32.94 -18.32 -0.55
N THR A 513 -31.96 -17.71 0.13
CA THR A 513 -30.87 -16.96 -0.52
C THR A 513 -30.05 -17.82 -1.47
N THR A 514 -29.69 -19.05 -1.06
CA THR A 514 -28.98 -20.01 -1.91
C THR A 514 -29.78 -20.34 -3.18
N VAL A 515 -31.09 -20.59 -3.05
CA VAL A 515 -31.97 -20.85 -4.20
C VAL A 515 -32.06 -19.64 -5.13
N ALA A 516 -32.16 -18.42 -4.59
CA ALA A 516 -32.21 -17.20 -5.38
C ALA A 516 -30.89 -16.95 -6.14
N ARG A 517 -29.74 -17.10 -5.46
CA ARG A 517 -28.41 -16.99 -6.08
C ARG A 517 -28.20 -18.08 -7.14
N ARG A 518 -28.64 -19.31 -6.91
CA ARG A 518 -28.63 -20.37 -7.94
C ARG A 518 -29.44 -19.98 -9.17
N VAL A 519 -30.66 -19.45 -9.01
CA VAL A 519 -31.47 -18.99 -10.16
C VAL A 519 -30.77 -17.84 -10.90
N LEU A 520 -30.21 -16.85 -10.18
CA LEU A 520 -29.40 -15.78 -10.77
C LEU A 520 -28.22 -16.35 -11.57
N TRP A 521 -27.46 -17.28 -10.97
CA TRP A 521 -26.33 -17.94 -11.61
C TRP A 521 -26.75 -18.76 -12.83
N ASP A 522 -27.87 -19.45 -12.82
CA ASP A 522 -28.30 -20.23 -13.99
C ASP A 522 -28.79 -19.31 -15.14
N LEU A 523 -29.19 -18.07 -14.84
CA LEU A 523 -29.72 -17.10 -15.81
C LEU A 523 -28.70 -16.05 -16.29
N HIS A 524 -27.56 -15.88 -15.62
CA HIS A 524 -26.60 -14.79 -15.92
C HIS A 524 -25.98 -14.84 -17.32
N THR A 525 -26.03 -16.00 -17.99
CA THR A 525 -25.56 -16.15 -19.38
C THR A 525 -26.59 -15.69 -20.42
N VAL A 526 -27.83 -15.48 -20.00
CA VAL A 526 -28.97 -15.11 -20.87
C VAL A 526 -29.46 -13.70 -20.57
N TYR A 527 -29.46 -13.31 -19.28
CA TYR A 527 -29.93 -12.00 -18.83
C TYR A 527 -28.88 -11.34 -17.92
N PRO A 528 -28.69 -10.01 -18.00
CA PRO A 528 -27.90 -9.29 -17.01
C PRO A 528 -28.47 -9.51 -15.60
N CYS A 529 -27.62 -10.03 -14.73
CA CYS A 529 -27.99 -10.42 -13.37
C CYS A 529 -27.15 -9.62 -12.38
N VAL A 530 -27.82 -9.00 -11.41
CA VAL A 530 -27.17 -8.18 -10.38
C VAL A 530 -27.83 -8.40 -9.02
N VAL A 531 -27.05 -8.31 -7.96
CA VAL A 531 -27.53 -8.29 -6.58
C VAL A 531 -27.36 -6.88 -6.04
N LEU A 532 -28.43 -6.30 -5.49
CA LEU A 532 -28.36 -4.97 -4.89
C LEU A 532 -27.61 -5.05 -3.56
N ARG A 533 -26.53 -4.28 -3.42
CA ARG A 533 -25.82 -4.10 -2.15
C ARG A 533 -26.62 -3.16 -1.26
N GLY A 534 -26.63 -3.45 0.04
CA GLY A 534 -27.21 -2.54 1.03
C GLY A 534 -26.24 -1.42 1.35
N ASN A 535 -26.24 -0.35 0.54
CA ASN A 535 -25.41 0.84 0.78
C ASN A 535 -26.19 1.90 1.58
N PRO A 536 -25.64 2.48 2.68
CA PRO A 536 -26.17 3.69 3.32
C PRO A 536 -26.47 4.84 2.34
N SER A 537 -25.72 4.92 1.24
CA SER A 537 -25.80 5.97 0.22
C SER A 537 -26.99 5.88 -0.73
N ALA A 538 -27.70 4.74 -0.77
CA ALA A 538 -28.90 4.59 -1.58
C ALA A 538 -30.02 5.59 -1.20
N GLN A 539 -29.92 6.23 -0.03
CA GLN A 539 -30.81 7.32 0.40
C GLN A 539 -30.47 8.68 -0.25
N TYR A 540 -29.27 8.83 -0.83
CA TYR A 540 -28.71 10.07 -1.40
C TYR A 540 -28.44 9.97 -2.91
N ALA A 541 -28.38 8.77 -3.49
CA ALA A 541 -28.10 8.50 -4.92
C ALA A 541 -29.23 8.89 -5.91
N GLY A 542 -30.20 9.70 -5.49
CA GLY A 542 -31.36 10.09 -6.31
C GLY A 542 -31.09 11.11 -7.42
N ASN A 543 -29.89 11.71 -7.51
CA ASN A 543 -29.72 12.97 -8.27
C ASN A 543 -28.70 13.00 -9.42
N ARG A 544 -28.04 11.90 -9.83
CA ARG A 544 -27.14 11.92 -11.01
C ARG A 544 -27.55 11.06 -12.21
N TRP A 545 -28.33 10.00 -12.01
CA TRP A 545 -28.76 9.11 -13.11
C TRP A 545 -29.81 9.73 -14.05
N ALA A 546 -30.23 10.97 -13.80
CA ALA A 546 -31.25 11.66 -14.59
C ALA A 546 -30.69 12.51 -15.74
N ASP A 547 -29.37 12.77 -15.83
CA ASP A 547 -28.83 13.82 -16.72
C ASP A 547 -27.84 13.34 -17.80
N SER A 548 -27.45 12.06 -17.84
CA SER A 548 -26.52 11.53 -18.86
C SER A 548 -27.14 10.56 -19.89
N SER A 549 -28.47 10.38 -19.92
CA SER A 549 -29.12 9.56 -20.95
C SER A 549 -29.31 10.33 -22.26
N ARG A 550 -28.21 10.65 -22.94
CA ARG A 550 -28.22 10.93 -24.38
C ARG A 550 -27.07 10.17 -25.04
N ARG A 551 -27.44 9.00 -25.59
CA ARG A 551 -26.66 8.08 -26.47
C ARG A 551 -26.18 6.80 -25.78
N CYS A 552 -27.09 5.86 -25.56
CA CYS A 552 -26.83 4.46 -25.90
C CYS A 552 -28.18 3.72 -25.97
N VAL A 553 -28.54 3.21 -27.15
CA VAL A 553 -29.78 2.45 -27.36
C VAL A 553 -29.44 0.96 -27.27
N SER A 554 -29.52 0.40 -26.07
CA SER A 554 -29.58 -1.05 -25.86
C SER A 554 -30.52 -1.34 -24.69
N CYS A 555 -31.63 -2.03 -24.98
CA CYS A 555 -32.63 -2.41 -23.98
C CYS A 555 -32.11 -3.61 -23.17
N PHE A 556 -31.63 -3.39 -21.95
CA PHE A 556 -31.31 -4.49 -21.03
C PHE A 556 -32.53 -4.82 -20.14
N ARG A 557 -32.86 -6.10 -19.99
CA ARG A 557 -33.74 -6.59 -18.91
C ARG A 557 -32.86 -7.03 -17.75
N ILE A 558 -32.88 -6.29 -16.65
CA ILE A 558 -32.00 -6.54 -15.50
C ILE A 558 -32.77 -7.32 -14.44
N LEU A 559 -32.23 -8.46 -14.00
CA LEU A 559 -32.72 -9.15 -12.80
C LEU A 559 -32.07 -8.52 -11.57
N LEU A 560 -32.88 -7.86 -10.73
CA LEU A 560 -32.45 -7.23 -9.47
C LEU A 560 -32.91 -8.07 -8.27
N TRP A 561 -31.97 -8.45 -7.41
CA TRP A 561 -32.28 -9.12 -6.14
C TRP A 561 -31.83 -8.29 -4.91
N PRO A 562 -32.75 -7.84 -4.04
CA PRO A 562 -32.38 -7.20 -2.79
C PRO A 562 -32.10 -8.24 -1.67
N ILE A 563 -30.93 -8.16 -1.04
CA ILE A 563 -30.63 -8.94 0.17
C ILE A 563 -31.41 -8.34 1.35
N THR A 564 -32.28 -9.14 1.99
CA THR A 564 -32.85 -8.79 3.30
C THR A 564 -32.52 -9.91 4.29
N THR A 565 -31.43 -9.74 5.02
CA THR A 565 -31.11 -10.59 6.18
C THR A 565 -31.85 -10.05 7.40
N GLY A 566 -32.61 -10.91 8.06
CA GLY A 566 -33.46 -10.52 9.18
C GLY A 566 -32.69 -9.98 10.38
N ARG A 567 -32.88 -8.68 10.68
CA ARG A 567 -33.11 -8.09 12.02
C ARG A 567 -33.30 -6.57 11.89
N ARG A 568 -34.50 -6.18 11.43
CA ARG A 568 -35.26 -4.94 11.69
C ARG A 568 -36.19 -4.74 10.50
N ALA A 569 -37.48 -4.88 10.74
CA ALA A 569 -38.49 -4.54 9.76
C ALA A 569 -38.45 -3.02 9.53
N CYS A 570 -37.89 -2.58 8.41
CA CYS A 570 -38.16 -1.25 7.89
C CYS A 570 -39.58 -1.24 7.28
N HIS A 571 -40.34 -0.22 7.66
CA HIS A 571 -41.78 -0.08 7.46
C HIS A 571 -42.19 -0.15 5.96
N PRO A 572 -43.38 -0.69 5.62
CA PRO A 572 -43.81 -0.95 4.22
C PRO A 572 -43.95 0.28 3.32
N SER A 573 -43.89 1.49 3.87
CA SER A 573 -43.98 2.76 3.15
C SER A 573 -42.69 3.13 2.39
N TYR A 574 -41.57 2.44 2.61
CA TYR A 574 -40.28 2.76 1.99
C TYR A 574 -40.08 2.20 0.57
N LEU A 575 -40.70 1.06 0.23
CA LEU A 575 -40.57 0.45 -1.11
C LEU A 575 -41.40 1.14 -2.20
N ALA A 576 -42.37 1.99 -1.82
CA ALA A 576 -43.26 2.65 -2.77
C ALA A 576 -42.72 3.97 -3.34
N ARG A 577 -41.61 4.51 -2.79
CA ARG A 577 -40.96 5.73 -3.30
C ARG A 577 -39.67 5.48 -4.08
N SER A 578 -39.07 4.30 -3.96
CA SER A 578 -37.90 3.88 -4.76
C SER A 578 -38.29 3.18 -6.08
N SER A 579 -39.57 2.92 -6.32
CA SER A 579 -40.09 2.51 -7.62
C SER A 579 -40.25 3.71 -8.57
N GLY A 580 -39.17 4.46 -8.77
CA GLY A 580 -39.02 5.30 -9.95
C GLY A 580 -38.81 4.38 -11.13
N SER A 581 -39.76 4.37 -12.07
CA SER A 581 -39.61 3.64 -13.32
C SER A 581 -38.31 4.10 -14.00
N LEU A 582 -37.30 3.24 -14.09
CA LEU A 582 -36.21 3.36 -15.07
C LEU A 582 -36.85 3.22 -16.46
N ARG A 583 -37.44 4.31 -16.94
CA ARG A 583 -37.79 4.50 -18.34
C ARG A 583 -36.54 5.04 -19.01
N LEU A 584 -35.74 4.15 -19.57
CA LEU A 584 -34.90 4.51 -20.71
C LEU A 584 -35.89 4.85 -21.83
N SER A 585 -36.16 6.15 -22.02
CA SER A 585 -37.05 6.62 -23.08
C SER A 585 -36.43 6.36 -24.45
N ARG A 586 -37.32 6.07 -25.41
CA ARG A 586 -37.08 5.70 -26.82
C ARG A 586 -35.87 6.28 -27.51
#